data_AF-A0A2K9K4V5-F1
#
_entry.id   AF-A0A2K9K4V5-F1
#
_cell.length_a   1.000
_cell.length_b   1.000
_cell.length_c   1.000
_cell.angle_alpha   90.00
_cell.angle_beta   90.00
_cell.angle_gamma   90.00
#
_symmetry.space_group_name_H-M   'P 1'
#
loop_
_entity.id
_entity.type
_entity.pdbx_description
1 polymer ?
#
loop_
_entity_poly.entity_id
_entity_poly.type
_entity_poly.pdbx_seq_one_letter_code
_entity_poly.pdbx_strand_id
1 'polypeptide(L)'
;MKLVTVTTILALAASCNVSATDFGDFGISIYGGKTYSSDIETSRHQTYELEDDSHFGVSVDKYVPEGRYGFYYSKTETQLTAYPLNKVEMEYLLFQTAVLRPINDDLDVYLGLQIGATFMDPNFIDSDTFFASGLYTGFEYNLGAGFHLGAEARWIATILNNNSKVSCDVDPDTKNTCSWHFDSEVMSQYQASATLSYRFSL
;
A
#
# COMPACT_ATOMS: atom_id res chain seq x y z
N MET A 1 20.75 -9.16 -47.61
CA MET A 1 19.93 -9.99 -46.71
C MET A 1 19.86 -9.27 -45.37
N LYS A 2 18.67 -8.75 -45.02
CA LYS A 2 18.13 -8.29 -43.70
C LYS A 2 19.14 -7.67 -42.69
N LEU A 3 19.15 -6.36 -42.42
CA LEU A 3 18.14 -5.51 -41.74
C LEU A 3 17.73 -6.07 -40.38
N VAL A 4 18.16 -5.44 -39.26
CA VAL A 4 17.31 -5.02 -38.13
C VAL A 4 18.05 -3.92 -37.34
N THR A 5 17.35 -2.81 -37.17
CA THR A 5 17.65 -1.60 -36.39
C THR A 5 16.67 -1.56 -35.22
N VAL A 6 17.08 -1.14 -34.02
CA VAL A 6 16.22 -0.68 -32.90
C VAL A 6 17.09 0.31 -32.09
N THR A 7 17.07 1.65 -32.20
CA THR A 7 16.02 2.70 -32.19
C THR A 7 15.25 2.70 -30.87
N THR A 8 15.08 3.75 -30.06
CA THR A 8 15.59 5.12 -29.93
C THR A 8 15.15 5.56 -28.53
N ILE A 9 15.94 6.44 -27.91
CA ILE A 9 15.71 7.07 -26.61
C ILE A 9 14.37 7.81 -26.59
N LEU A 10 13.56 7.53 -25.56
CA LEU A 10 12.27 8.16 -25.29
C LEU A 10 12.50 9.59 -24.77
N ALA A 11 12.47 10.58 -25.67
CA ALA A 11 12.36 11.99 -25.32
C ALA A 11 10.93 12.46 -25.57
N LEU A 12 10.12 12.54 -24.51
CA LEU A 12 8.82 13.20 -24.54
C LEU A 12 9.00 14.62 -23.99
N ALA A 13 9.33 15.55 -24.88
CA ALA A 13 9.21 16.98 -24.61
C ALA A 13 7.77 17.40 -24.94
N ALA A 14 6.91 17.46 -23.92
CA ALA A 14 5.63 18.13 -24.02
C ALA A 14 5.82 19.61 -23.67
N SER A 15 5.88 20.44 -24.71
CA SER A 15 5.78 21.89 -24.59
C SER A 15 4.32 22.30 -24.35
N CYS A 16 3.94 22.49 -23.08
CA CYS A 16 2.70 23.17 -22.71
C CYS A 16 3.05 24.56 -22.15
N ASN A 17 2.56 25.61 -22.83
CA ASN A 17 2.56 26.96 -22.28
C ASN A 17 1.52 27.01 -21.16
N VAL A 18 1.97 26.96 -19.91
CA VAL A 18 1.10 27.13 -18.74
C VAL A 18 1.13 28.61 -18.35
N SER A 19 -0.04 29.24 -18.37
CA SER A 19 -0.25 30.58 -17.80
C SER A 19 -1.37 30.49 -16.76
N ALA A 20 -1.10 31.14 -15.62
CA ALA A 20 -1.83 31.14 -14.35
C ALA A 20 -1.63 29.87 -13.49
N THR A 21 -1.11 30.08 -12.29
CA THR A 21 -0.75 29.10 -11.26
C THR A 21 -1.97 28.32 -10.78
N ASP A 22 -2.21 27.16 -11.37
CA ASP A 22 -3.07 26.10 -10.86
C ASP A 22 -2.15 24.91 -10.56
N PHE A 23 -1.88 24.64 -9.29
CA PHE A 23 -0.93 23.59 -8.91
C PHE A 23 -1.62 22.22 -8.91
N GLY A 24 -2.06 21.81 -10.10
CA GLY A 24 -2.23 20.42 -10.50
C GLY A 24 -3.56 19.75 -10.16
N ASP A 25 -4.32 19.42 -11.20
CA ASP A 25 -5.48 18.50 -11.13
C ASP A 25 -5.09 17.07 -10.76
N PHE A 26 -3.82 16.69 -10.98
CA PHE A 26 -3.31 15.35 -10.75
C PHE A 26 -2.05 15.40 -9.89
N GLY A 27 -1.80 14.33 -9.14
CA GLY A 27 -0.55 14.15 -8.40
C GLY A 27 -0.08 12.72 -8.40
N ILE A 28 1.24 12.57 -8.32
CA ILE A 28 1.90 11.30 -8.08
C ILE A 28 2.64 11.43 -6.76
N SER A 29 2.46 10.45 -5.87
CA SER A 29 3.13 10.43 -4.57
C SER A 29 3.92 9.16 -4.39
N ILE A 30 5.07 9.28 -3.73
CA ILE A 30 5.85 8.14 -3.25
C ILE A 30 5.85 8.12 -1.73
N TYR A 31 5.88 6.93 -1.16
CA TYR A 31 5.76 6.66 0.26
C TYR A 31 6.90 5.73 0.67
N GLY A 32 7.61 6.08 1.73
CA GLY A 32 8.64 5.23 2.33
C GLY A 32 8.51 5.27 3.85
N GLY A 33 8.41 4.10 4.47
CA GLY A 33 8.01 4.05 5.87
C GLY A 33 8.19 2.71 6.54
N LYS A 34 7.60 2.61 7.73
CA LYS A 34 7.54 1.40 8.56
C LYS A 34 6.09 0.93 8.68
N THR A 35 5.92 -0.37 8.72
CA THR A 35 4.64 -1.05 8.93
C THR A 35 4.70 -1.81 10.25
N TYR A 36 3.74 -1.52 11.10
CA TYR A 36 3.49 -2.19 12.37
C TYR A 36 2.22 -3.02 12.20
N SER A 37 2.32 -4.33 12.36
CA SER A 37 1.15 -5.21 12.30
C SER A 37 0.72 -5.58 13.71
N SER A 38 -0.59 -5.55 13.99
CA SER A 38 -1.07 -6.06 15.28
C SER A 38 -0.97 -7.58 15.31
N ASP A 39 -0.76 -8.14 16.50
CA ASP A 39 -0.72 -9.58 16.73
C ASP A 39 -1.95 -10.29 16.13
N ILE A 40 -1.71 -11.41 15.45
CA ILE A 40 -2.77 -12.27 14.93
C ILE A 40 -2.92 -13.47 15.88
N GLU A 41 -4.08 -13.58 16.53
CA GLU A 41 -4.41 -14.71 17.39
C GLU A 41 -5.06 -15.84 16.56
N THR A 42 -4.46 -17.03 16.58
CA THR A 42 -5.02 -18.25 15.97
C THR A 42 -5.87 -19.04 16.97
N SER A 43 -6.78 -19.86 16.46
CA SER A 43 -7.75 -20.71 17.17
C SER A 43 -7.21 -21.75 18.15
N ARG A 44 -5.89 -21.75 18.33
CA ARG A 44 -5.18 -22.52 19.34
C ARG A 44 -4.53 -21.64 20.41
N HIS A 45 -4.94 -20.38 20.55
CA HIS A 45 -4.32 -19.38 21.42
C HIS A 45 -2.80 -19.25 21.17
N GLN A 46 -2.38 -19.28 19.90
CA GLN A 46 -1.00 -18.93 19.54
C GLN A 46 -0.98 -17.50 18.98
N THR A 47 -0.08 -16.69 19.51
CA THR A 47 0.16 -15.31 19.08
C THR A 47 1.31 -15.34 18.09
N TYR A 48 1.08 -14.88 16.86
CA TYR A 48 2.14 -14.71 15.89
C TYR A 48 2.47 -13.22 15.75
N GLU A 49 3.65 -12.84 16.25
CA GLU A 49 4.24 -11.52 16.05
C GLU A 49 4.85 -11.44 14.65
N LEU A 50 4.47 -10.40 13.89
CA LEU A 50 5.11 -10.03 12.63
C LEU A 50 6.13 -8.93 12.93
N GLU A 51 7.36 -9.06 12.42
CA GLU A 51 8.42 -8.08 12.68
C GLU A 51 8.17 -6.76 11.93
N ASP A 52 8.51 -5.64 12.58
CA ASP A 52 8.37 -4.29 12.02
C ASP A 52 9.18 -4.11 10.72
N ASP A 53 8.47 -4.13 9.59
CA ASP A 53 9.12 -4.07 8.29
C ASP A 53 8.94 -2.72 7.59
N SER A 54 9.86 -2.41 6.69
CA SER A 54 9.73 -1.28 5.79
C SER A 54 8.69 -1.55 4.71
N HIS A 55 8.01 -0.49 4.28
CA HIS A 55 7.17 -0.54 3.09
C HIS A 55 7.55 0.58 2.11
N PHE A 56 7.23 0.34 0.85
CA PHE A 56 7.33 1.33 -0.21
C PHE A 56 6.00 1.40 -0.95
N GLY A 57 5.49 2.62 -1.16
CA GLY A 57 4.23 2.85 -1.84
C GLY A 57 4.31 3.93 -2.89
N VAL A 58 3.35 3.90 -3.81
CA VAL A 58 3.12 4.90 -4.84
C VAL A 58 1.63 5.17 -4.95
N SER A 59 1.22 6.41 -5.13
CA SER A 59 -0.15 6.75 -5.51
C SER A 59 -0.22 7.63 -6.74
N VAL A 60 -1.38 7.56 -7.40
CA VAL A 60 -1.79 8.49 -8.43
C VAL A 60 -3.17 9.00 -8.05
N ASP A 61 -3.26 10.30 -7.85
CA ASP A 61 -4.45 10.97 -7.31
C ASP A 61 -4.91 12.10 -8.23
N LYS A 62 -6.23 12.30 -8.28
CA LYS A 62 -6.85 13.50 -8.82
C LYS A 62 -7.25 14.41 -7.68
N TYR A 63 -6.86 15.67 -7.76
CA TYR A 63 -7.22 16.71 -6.81
C TYR A 63 -8.52 17.39 -7.24
N VAL A 64 -9.36 17.69 -6.26
CA VAL A 64 -10.61 18.44 -6.39
C VAL A 64 -10.65 19.50 -5.28
N PRO A 65 -11.48 20.56 -5.37
CA PRO A 65 -11.39 21.71 -4.48
C PRO A 65 -11.38 21.41 -2.97
N GLU A 66 -12.01 20.32 -2.53
CA GLU A 66 -12.09 19.95 -1.11
C GLU A 66 -11.40 18.62 -0.77
N GLY A 67 -10.67 18.01 -1.72
CA GLY A 67 -10.15 16.67 -1.52
C GLY A 67 -9.35 16.08 -2.67
N ARG A 68 -9.10 14.79 -2.58
CA ARG A 68 -8.47 14.00 -3.64
C ARG A 68 -9.05 12.60 -3.67
N TYR A 69 -8.97 11.95 -4.83
CA TYR A 69 -9.28 10.53 -4.96
C TYR A 69 -8.33 9.89 -5.97
N GLY A 70 -8.05 8.61 -5.80
CA GLY A 70 -7.05 7.94 -6.62
C GLY A 70 -6.79 6.51 -6.22
N PHE A 71 -5.65 6.01 -6.68
CA PHE A 71 -5.19 4.67 -6.38
C PHE A 71 -3.85 4.72 -5.66
N TYR A 72 -3.74 3.90 -4.63
CA TYR A 72 -2.54 3.66 -3.85
C TYR A 72 -2.12 2.21 -4.03
N TYR A 73 -0.83 2.03 -4.34
CA TYR A 73 -0.18 0.75 -4.40
C TYR A 73 0.96 0.71 -3.40
N SER A 74 1.12 -0.37 -2.65
CA SER A 74 2.21 -0.52 -1.69
C SER A 74 2.67 -1.94 -1.56
N LYS A 75 3.97 -2.11 -1.33
CA LYS A 75 4.61 -3.39 -1.04
C LYS A 75 5.24 -3.34 0.34
N THR A 76 4.96 -4.37 1.11
CA THR A 76 5.60 -4.65 2.39
C THR A 76 6.11 -6.08 2.34
N GLU A 77 7.41 -6.28 2.38
CA GLU A 77 7.97 -7.58 2.77
C GLU A 77 7.91 -7.64 4.29
N THR A 78 7.59 -8.79 4.90
CA THR A 78 7.69 -9.01 6.36
C THR A 78 8.18 -10.43 6.66
N GLN A 79 8.71 -10.65 7.86
CA GLN A 79 9.21 -11.93 8.34
C GLN A 79 8.47 -12.36 9.61
N LEU A 80 8.18 -13.66 9.75
CA LEU A 80 7.64 -14.20 10.99
C LEU A 80 8.73 -14.29 12.06
N THR A 81 8.54 -13.64 13.21
CA THR A 81 9.52 -13.61 14.31
C THR A 81 9.87 -15.02 14.83
N ALA A 82 8.92 -15.94 14.82
CA ALA A 82 9.12 -17.33 15.23
C ALA A 82 9.87 -18.20 14.18
N TYR A 83 9.86 -17.80 12.91
CA TYR A 83 10.46 -18.54 11.78
C TYR A 83 11.03 -17.57 10.74
N PRO A 84 12.27 -17.08 10.90
CA PRO A 84 12.87 -16.07 10.02
C PRO A 84 13.11 -16.53 8.57
N LEU A 85 12.90 -17.82 8.27
CA LEU A 85 12.95 -18.35 6.90
C LEU A 85 11.60 -18.23 6.16
N ASN A 86 10.51 -17.92 6.89
CA ASN A 86 9.17 -17.76 6.35
C ASN A 86 8.92 -16.27 6.10
N LYS A 87 9.03 -15.87 4.85
CA LYS A 87 8.77 -14.51 4.38
C LYS A 87 7.34 -14.40 3.89
N VAL A 88 6.70 -13.28 4.20
CA VAL A 88 5.37 -12.96 3.70
C VAL A 88 5.48 -11.64 2.94
N GLU A 89 5.29 -11.66 1.63
CA GLU A 89 5.15 -10.44 0.85
C GLU A 89 3.66 -10.05 0.83
N MET A 90 3.38 -8.80 1.17
CA MET A 90 2.05 -8.22 1.14
C MET A 90 2.02 -7.06 0.17
N GLU A 91 1.17 -7.15 -0.84
CA GLU A 91 0.90 -6.05 -1.78
C GLU A 91 -0.49 -5.49 -1.55
N TYR A 92 -0.62 -4.17 -1.53
CA TYR A 92 -1.90 -3.48 -1.37
C TYR A 92 -2.23 -2.74 -2.65
N LEU A 93 -3.44 -2.94 -3.18
CA LEU A 93 -4.01 -2.10 -4.23
C LEU A 93 -5.32 -1.51 -3.74
N LEU A 94 -5.30 -0.22 -3.42
CA LEU A 94 -6.37 0.47 -2.71
C LEU A 94 -6.86 1.66 -3.51
N PHE A 95 -8.16 1.75 -3.71
CA PHE A 95 -8.80 3.01 -4.06
C PHE A 95 -8.88 3.87 -2.80
N GLN A 96 -8.46 5.13 -2.91
CA GLN A 96 -8.37 6.04 -1.79
C GLN A 96 -9.09 7.36 -2.08
N THR A 97 -9.63 7.95 -1.02
CA THR A 97 -10.26 9.27 -1.05
C THR A 97 -9.83 10.03 0.20
N ALA A 98 -9.55 11.32 0.09
CA ALA A 98 -9.25 12.15 1.23
C ALA A 98 -9.86 13.54 1.12
N VAL A 99 -10.22 14.09 2.26
CA VAL A 99 -10.62 15.48 2.42
C VAL A 99 -9.36 16.28 2.79
N LEU A 100 -9.09 17.35 2.05
CA LEU A 100 -7.95 18.23 2.28
C LEU A 100 -8.39 19.50 3.01
N ARG A 101 -7.60 19.96 3.98
CA ARG A 101 -7.83 21.19 4.73
C ARG A 101 -6.53 21.99 4.83
N PRO A 102 -6.46 23.20 4.24
CA PRO A 102 -5.30 24.06 4.41
C PRO A 102 -5.29 24.62 5.84
N ILE A 103 -4.15 24.45 6.53
CA ILE A 103 -3.90 25.07 7.84
C ILE A 103 -3.25 26.44 7.66
N ASN A 104 -2.39 26.58 6.65
CA ASN A 104 -1.81 27.84 6.18
C ASN A 104 -1.50 27.72 4.67
N ASP A 105 -0.86 28.74 4.10
CA ASP A 105 -0.60 28.83 2.65
C ASP A 105 0.27 27.68 2.10
N ASP A 106 1.08 27.04 2.95
CA ASP A 106 2.03 26.00 2.55
C ASP A 106 1.71 24.62 3.16
N LEU A 107 0.83 24.53 4.15
CA LEU A 107 0.58 23.30 4.91
C LEU A 107 -0.87 22.85 4.78
N ASP A 108 -1.05 21.70 4.14
CA ASP A 108 -2.30 20.97 4.07
C ASP A 108 -2.31 19.83 5.09
N VAL A 109 -3.46 19.60 5.74
CA VAL A 109 -3.75 18.35 6.45
C VAL A 109 -4.83 17.58 5.72
N TYR A 110 -4.79 16.26 5.79
CA TYR A 110 -5.81 15.42 5.17
C TYR A 110 -6.22 14.25 6.05
N LEU A 111 -7.47 13.85 5.86
CA LEU A 111 -8.07 12.65 6.42
C LEU A 111 -8.77 11.91 5.28
N GLY A 112 -8.48 10.62 5.16
CA GLY A 112 -8.95 9.80 4.07
C GLY A 112 -9.39 8.41 4.47
N LEU A 113 -10.10 7.80 3.53
CA LEU A 113 -10.67 6.46 3.56
C LEU A 113 -10.14 5.69 2.35
N GLN A 114 -9.94 4.40 2.53
CA GLN A 114 -9.46 3.51 1.47
C GLN A 114 -10.18 2.16 1.47
N ILE A 115 -10.25 1.56 0.30
CA ILE A 115 -10.86 0.25 0.06
C ILE A 115 -10.19 -0.42 -1.14
N GLY A 116 -9.99 -1.73 -1.08
CA GLY A 116 -9.40 -2.47 -2.19
C GLY A 116 -9.04 -3.89 -1.80
N ALA A 117 -7.89 -4.35 -2.29
CA ALA A 117 -7.43 -5.70 -2.09
C ALA A 117 -5.99 -5.73 -1.55
N THR A 118 -5.72 -6.75 -0.75
CA THR A 118 -4.39 -7.16 -0.32
C THR A 118 -4.06 -8.49 -0.98
N PHE A 119 -2.95 -8.56 -1.69
CA PHE A 119 -2.39 -9.79 -2.22
C PHE A 119 -1.32 -10.28 -1.24
N MET A 120 -1.46 -11.51 -0.76
CA MET A 120 -0.48 -12.13 0.14
C MET A 120 0.21 -13.27 -0.60
N ASP A 121 1.52 -13.16 -0.73
CA ASP A 121 2.38 -14.20 -1.32
C ASP A 121 3.37 -14.72 -0.27
N PRO A 122 2.96 -15.69 0.55
CA PRO A 122 3.84 -16.38 1.49
C PRO A 122 4.67 -17.45 0.78
N ASN A 123 5.96 -17.56 1.10
CA ASN A 123 6.85 -18.55 0.46
C ASN A 123 6.60 -20.02 0.88
N PHE A 124 5.54 -20.31 1.63
CA PHE A 124 5.26 -21.60 2.27
C PHE A 124 3.84 -22.14 2.03
N ILE A 125 2.93 -21.36 1.42
CA ILE A 125 1.58 -21.78 1.01
C ILE A 125 1.18 -21.07 -0.29
N ASP A 126 0.05 -21.46 -0.90
CA ASP A 126 -0.50 -20.78 -2.07
C ASP A 126 -0.85 -19.31 -1.76
N SER A 127 -0.63 -18.43 -2.74
CA SER A 127 -0.98 -17.01 -2.64
C SER A 127 -2.49 -16.79 -2.68
N ASP A 128 -2.95 -15.77 -1.93
CA ASP A 128 -4.38 -15.46 -1.83
C ASP A 128 -4.63 -13.95 -1.84
N THR A 129 -5.85 -13.57 -2.20
CA THR A 129 -6.30 -12.18 -2.30
C THR A 129 -7.40 -11.92 -1.30
N PHE A 130 -7.16 -10.93 -0.43
CA PHE A 130 -8.08 -10.55 0.63
C PHE A 130 -8.63 -9.16 0.39
N PHE A 131 -9.84 -8.91 0.88
CA PHE A 131 -10.41 -7.57 0.86
C PHE A 131 -9.77 -6.71 1.95
N ALA A 132 -9.43 -5.47 1.62
CA ALA A 132 -8.85 -4.52 2.56
C ALA A 132 -9.59 -3.19 2.55
N SER A 133 -9.66 -2.57 3.73
CA SER A 133 -10.23 -1.23 3.93
C SER A 133 -9.45 -0.49 4.99
N GLY A 134 -9.63 0.81 5.12
CA GLY A 134 -8.86 1.55 6.11
C GLY A 134 -9.10 3.04 6.15
N LEU A 135 -8.35 3.68 7.04
CA LEU A 135 -8.31 5.12 7.24
C LEU A 135 -6.87 5.59 7.14
N TYR A 136 -6.65 6.79 6.65
CA TYR A 136 -5.33 7.39 6.65
C TYR A 136 -5.40 8.88 6.91
N THR A 137 -4.37 9.43 7.54
CA THR A 137 -4.27 10.85 7.84
C THR A 137 -2.84 11.31 7.71
N GLY A 138 -2.65 12.55 7.32
CA GLY A 138 -1.32 13.11 7.22
C GLY A 138 -1.33 14.59 6.98
N PHE A 139 -0.14 15.10 6.71
CA PHE A 139 0.07 16.49 6.33
C PHE A 139 1.04 16.56 5.16
N GLU A 140 0.90 17.60 4.34
CA GLU A 140 1.73 17.89 3.18
C GLU A 140 2.15 19.36 3.24
N TYR A 141 3.45 19.61 3.17
CA TYR A 141 4.08 20.92 3.11
C TYR A 141 4.54 21.21 1.68
N ASN A 142 4.07 22.32 1.12
CA ASN A 142 4.40 22.80 -0.22
C ASN A 142 5.83 23.36 -0.25
N LEU A 143 6.70 22.73 -1.05
CA LEU A 143 8.06 23.20 -1.28
C LEU A 143 8.16 24.19 -2.45
N GLY A 144 7.06 24.38 -3.18
CA GLY A 144 7.02 25.10 -4.44
C GLY A 144 7.28 24.21 -5.65
N ALA A 145 7.08 24.78 -6.84
CA ALA A 145 7.23 24.10 -8.13
C ALA A 145 6.41 22.80 -8.27
N GLY A 146 5.30 22.67 -7.53
CA GLY A 146 4.43 21.49 -7.52
C GLY A 146 4.89 20.35 -6.60
N PHE A 147 6.01 20.50 -5.87
CA PHE A 147 6.48 19.50 -4.92
C PHE A 147 5.88 19.70 -3.53
N HIS A 148 5.44 18.61 -2.91
CA HIS A 148 4.97 18.58 -1.53
C HIS A 148 5.69 17.48 -0.76
N LEU A 149 6.18 17.80 0.44
CA LEU A 149 6.75 16.83 1.38
C LEU A 149 5.78 16.60 2.53
N GLY A 150 5.65 15.36 3.00
CA GLY A 150 4.69 15.08 4.05
C GLY A 150 5.04 13.89 4.92
N ALA A 151 4.13 13.63 5.85
CA ALA A 151 4.08 12.39 6.61
C ALA A 151 2.65 11.88 6.63
N GLU A 152 2.50 10.56 6.55
CA GLU A 152 1.21 9.86 6.55
C GLU A 152 1.21 8.73 7.58
N ALA A 153 0.13 8.64 8.34
CA ALA A 153 -0.24 7.47 9.12
C ALA A 153 -1.44 6.79 8.48
N ARG A 154 -1.34 5.49 8.21
CA ARG A 154 -2.37 4.70 7.53
C ARG A 154 -2.69 3.46 8.34
N TRP A 155 -3.97 3.25 8.60
CA TRP A 155 -4.51 2.05 9.22
C TRP A 155 -5.22 1.20 8.16
N ILE A 156 -4.87 -0.07 8.08
CA ILE A 156 -5.38 -1.04 7.10
C ILE A 156 -5.98 -2.23 7.86
N ALA A 157 -7.25 -2.54 7.56
CA ALA A 157 -7.96 -3.71 8.03
C ALA A 157 -8.22 -4.64 6.84
N THR A 158 -7.61 -5.83 6.87
CA THR A 158 -7.76 -6.87 5.85
C THR A 158 -8.66 -7.98 6.37
N ILE A 159 -9.74 -8.28 5.66
CA ILE A 159 -10.70 -9.34 6.02
C ILE A 159 -10.19 -10.68 5.50
N LEU A 160 -9.86 -11.59 6.41
CA LEU A 160 -9.36 -12.93 6.11
C LEU A 160 -10.57 -13.88 5.99
N ASN A 161 -11.15 -14.01 4.80
CA ASN A 161 -12.33 -14.86 4.62
C ASN A 161 -11.97 -16.33 4.40
N ASN A 162 -12.75 -17.22 5.01
CA ASN A 162 -12.51 -18.65 5.26
C ASN A 162 -12.69 -19.58 4.04
N ASN A 163 -12.37 -19.13 2.82
CA ASN A 163 -12.56 -19.95 1.60
C ASN A 163 -11.24 -20.37 0.91
N SER A 164 -10.10 -20.05 1.52
CA SER A 164 -8.77 -20.48 1.09
C SER A 164 -8.65 -21.99 1.34
N LYS A 165 -8.87 -22.80 0.30
CA LYS A 165 -8.61 -24.24 0.34
C LYS A 165 -7.10 -24.46 0.36
N VAL A 166 -6.53 -24.61 1.55
CA VAL A 166 -5.20 -25.20 1.68
C VAL A 166 -5.32 -26.67 1.26
N SER A 167 -4.78 -26.99 0.07
CA SER A 167 -4.77 -28.36 -0.42
C SER A 167 -3.75 -29.16 0.38
N CYS A 168 -4.21 -29.87 1.40
CA CYS A 168 -3.42 -30.89 2.08
C CYS A 168 -3.20 -32.07 1.13
N ASP A 169 -1.95 -32.35 0.78
CA ASP A 169 -1.63 -33.66 0.22
C ASP A 169 -1.79 -34.71 1.33
N VAL A 170 -2.70 -35.65 1.11
CA VAL A 170 -3.17 -36.59 2.13
C VAL A 170 -2.31 -37.84 2.03
N ASP A 171 -1.07 -37.77 2.49
CA ASP A 171 -0.24 -38.98 2.67
C ASP A 171 -0.77 -39.76 3.90
N PRO A 172 -1.30 -40.99 3.73
CA PRO A 172 -1.90 -41.77 4.81
C PRO A 172 -0.89 -42.27 5.86
N ASP A 173 0.43 -42.15 5.63
CA ASP A 173 1.46 -42.73 6.52
C ASP A 173 2.10 -41.71 7.49
N THR A 174 1.80 -40.41 7.38
CA THR A 174 2.33 -39.39 8.30
C THR A 174 1.22 -38.75 9.15
N LYS A 175 1.43 -38.74 10.48
CA LYS A 175 0.50 -38.11 11.44
C LYS A 175 0.43 -36.59 11.18
N ASN A 176 -0.63 -36.20 10.48
CA ASN A 176 -1.18 -34.87 10.24
C ASN A 176 -0.75 -33.74 11.20
N THR A 177 -0.04 -32.74 10.66
CA THR A 177 0.03 -31.38 11.22
C THR A 177 0.02 -30.33 10.09
N CYS A 178 -1.15 -30.05 9.52
CA CYS A 178 -1.40 -28.81 8.80
C CYS A 178 -2.66 -28.17 9.39
N SER A 179 -2.46 -27.17 10.25
CA SER A 179 -3.54 -26.49 10.97
C SER A 179 -3.10 -25.05 11.24
N TRP A 180 -2.95 -24.25 10.18
CA TRP A 180 -2.86 -22.80 10.30
C TRP A 180 -4.28 -22.27 10.10
N HIS A 181 -4.99 -22.04 11.19
CA HIS A 181 -6.38 -21.56 11.21
C HIS A 181 -6.43 -20.26 12.01
N PHE A 182 -6.47 -19.11 11.34
CA PHE A 182 -6.55 -17.81 12.01
C PHE A 182 -7.97 -17.64 12.60
N ASP A 183 -8.08 -17.35 13.90
CA ASP A 183 -9.38 -17.15 14.57
C ASP A 183 -9.84 -15.68 14.47
N SER A 184 -8.91 -14.75 14.23
CA SER A 184 -9.23 -13.36 13.98
C SER A 184 -9.65 -13.17 12.51
N GLU A 185 -10.92 -12.84 12.29
CA GLU A 185 -11.53 -12.57 10.97
C GLU A 185 -10.93 -11.35 10.26
N VAL A 186 -10.13 -10.54 10.97
CA VAL A 186 -9.54 -9.29 10.47
C VAL A 186 -8.09 -9.15 10.93
N MET A 187 -7.19 -8.86 9.99
CA MET A 187 -5.81 -8.46 10.24
C MET A 187 -5.70 -6.93 10.19
N SER A 188 -5.16 -6.32 11.25
CA SER A 188 -4.99 -4.87 11.37
C SER A 188 -3.53 -4.47 11.25
N GLN A 189 -3.24 -3.43 10.46
CA GLN A 189 -1.89 -2.92 10.22
C GLN A 189 -1.86 -1.40 10.27
N TYR A 190 -0.75 -0.86 10.73
CA TYR A 190 -0.49 0.56 10.87
C TYR A 190 0.80 0.91 10.12
N GLN A 191 0.72 1.79 9.15
CA GLN A 191 1.85 2.26 8.34
C GLN A 191 2.16 3.71 8.69
N ALA A 192 3.42 4.01 8.97
CA ALA A 192 3.91 5.36 9.17
C ALA A 192 4.94 5.67 8.08
N SER A 193 4.71 6.73 7.31
CA SER A 193 5.42 7.00 6.06
C SER A 193 5.85 8.45 5.95
N ALA A 194 7.04 8.67 5.39
CA ALA A 194 7.38 9.94 4.77
C ALA A 194 6.86 9.95 3.33
N THR A 195 6.39 11.10 2.86
CA THR A 195 5.79 11.24 1.53
C THR A 195 6.47 12.34 0.72
N LEU A 196 6.61 12.10 -0.57
CA LEU A 196 6.98 13.12 -1.55
C LEU A 196 5.97 13.06 -2.69
N SER A 197 5.27 14.16 -2.93
CA SER A 197 4.22 14.28 -3.93
C SER A 197 4.61 15.33 -4.96
N TYR A 198 4.27 15.07 -6.23
CA TYR A 198 4.38 16.04 -7.30
C TYR A 198 3.01 16.26 -7.94
N ARG A 199 2.49 17.49 -7.86
CA ARG A 199 1.21 17.91 -8.42
C ARG A 199 1.42 18.61 -9.77
N PHE A 200 0.64 18.24 -10.77
CA PHE A 200 0.73 18.77 -12.14
C PHE A 200 -0.66 18.81 -12.82
N SER A 201 -0.79 19.71 -13.80
CA SER A 201 -1.98 19.82 -14.66
C SER A 201 -1.69 19.22 -16.04
N LEU A 202 -2.71 18.64 -16.66
CA LEU A 202 -2.64 17.99 -17.98
C LEU A 202 -3.10 18.92 -19.11
#